data_AF-A0A370DP99-F1
#
_entry.id   AF-A0A370DP99-F1
#
_cell.length_a   1.000
_cell.length_b   1.000
_cell.length_c   1.000
_cell.angle_alpha   90.00
_cell.angle_beta   90.00
_cell.angle_gamma   90.00
#
_symmetry.space_group_name_H-M   'P 1'
#
loop_
_entity.id
_entity.type
_entity.pdbx_description
1 polymer ?
#
loop_
_entity_poly.entity_id
_entity_poly.type
_entity_poly.pdbx_seq_one_letter_code
_entity_poly.pdbx_strand_id
1 'polypeptide(L)'
;MNHKKNIENHLNSIGDVIIDYIRLQSNDGQASVKAAVLKKDLGLDLLSYSPTEDGQKGWLMSVMMEKLVNEGRIEYFKVGSRYQVSLPSSHNIT
;
A
#
# COMPACT_ATOMS: atom_id res chain seq x y z
N MET A 1 1.44 -29.71 5.23
CA MET A 1 1.11 -28.33 5.67
C MET A 1 1.16 -27.40 4.49
N ASN A 2 0.12 -26.60 4.25
CA ASN A 2 0.05 -25.72 3.08
C ASN A 2 0.64 -24.34 3.42
N HIS A 3 1.96 -24.28 3.63
CA HIS A 3 2.68 -23.07 4.03
C HIS A 3 2.42 -21.89 3.08
N LYS A 4 2.30 -22.16 1.78
CA LYS A 4 1.97 -21.16 0.75
C LYS A 4 0.64 -20.47 1.04
N LYS A 5 -0.42 -21.24 1.28
CA LYS A 5 -1.75 -20.69 1.60
C LYS A 5 -1.73 -19.81 2.86
N ASN A 6 -0.94 -20.18 3.86
CA ASN A 6 -0.80 -19.36 5.06
C ASN A 6 -0.14 -18.02 4.76
N ILE A 7 0.94 -18.01 3.96
CA ILE A 7 1.61 -16.77 3.53
C ILE A 7 0.63 -15.90 2.74
N GLU A 8 -0.10 -16.48 1.79
CA GLU A 8 -1.10 -15.76 0.99
C GLU A 8 -2.18 -15.13 1.87
N ASN A 9 -2.70 -15.86 2.87
CA ASN A 9 -3.67 -15.32 3.82
C ASN A 9 -3.10 -14.13 4.61
N HIS A 10 -1.84 -14.18 5.03
CA HIS A 10 -1.21 -13.07 5.76
C HIS A 10 -1.02 -11.85 4.86
N LEU A 11 -0.57 -12.05 3.61
CA LEU A 11 -0.45 -10.96 2.63
C LEU A 11 -1.81 -10.32 2.34
N ASN A 12 -2.87 -11.12 2.20
CA ASN A 12 -4.22 -10.59 2.02
C ASN A 12 -4.66 -9.74 3.22
N SER A 13 -4.43 -10.23 4.45
CA SER A 13 -4.75 -9.47 5.67
C SER A 13 -3.98 -8.15 5.76
N ILE A 14 -2.70 -8.12 5.37
CA ILE A 14 -1.93 -6.87 5.28
C ILE A 14 -2.56 -5.93 4.22
N GLY A 15 -3.00 -6.49 3.09
CA GLY A 15 -3.67 -5.73 2.04
C GLY A 15 -4.97 -5.08 2.51
N ASP A 16 -5.75 -5.79 3.32
CA ASP A 16 -6.99 -5.27 3.90
C ASP A 16 -6.71 -4.09 4.85
N VAL A 17 -5.69 -4.20 5.70
CA VAL A 17 -5.24 -3.10 6.60
C VAL A 17 -4.82 -1.86 5.80
N ILE A 18 -4.10 -2.04 4.69
CA ILE A 18 -3.68 -0.95 3.81
C ILE A 18 -4.91 -0.22 3.23
N ILE A 19 -5.90 -0.98 2.75
CA ILE A 19 -7.11 -0.42 2.14
C ILE A 19 -7.94 0.33 3.18
N ASP A 20 -8.12 -0.23 4.37
CA ASP A 20 -8.88 0.42 5.43
C ASP A 20 -8.18 1.71 5.91
N TYR A 21 -6.85 1.72 5.95
CA TYR A 21 -6.10 2.94 6.21
C TYR A 21 -6.34 4.02 5.14
N ILE A 22 -6.29 3.65 3.85
CA ILE A 22 -6.56 4.60 2.75
C ILE A 22 -8.00 5.12 2.83
N ARG A 23 -8.99 4.25 3.08
CA ARG A 23 -10.40 4.63 3.28
C ARG A 23 -10.55 5.64 4.40
N LEU A 24 -9.89 5.40 5.54
CA LEU A 24 -9.93 6.31 6.68
C LEU A 24 -9.39 7.69 6.29
N GLN A 25 -8.23 7.74 5.63
CA GLN A 25 -7.65 9.01 5.14
C GLN A 25 -8.53 9.70 4.09
N SER A 26 -9.26 8.95 3.27
CA SER A 26 -10.20 9.49 2.29
C SER A 26 -11.46 10.07 2.92
N ASN A 27 -11.98 9.44 3.98
CA ASN A 27 -13.09 10.00 4.76
C ASN A 27 -12.70 11.33 5.45
N ASP A 28 -11.42 11.51 5.76
CA ASP A 28 -10.85 12.77 6.27
C ASP A 28 -10.59 13.82 5.16
N GLY A 29 -11.08 13.57 3.94
CA GLY A 29 -11.03 14.50 2.81
C GLY A 29 -9.81 14.37 1.90
N GLN A 30 -8.96 13.36 2.08
CA GLN A 30 -7.81 13.13 1.19
C GLN A 30 -8.18 12.22 0.01
N ALA A 31 -8.12 12.75 -1.21
CA ALA A 31 -8.31 11.95 -2.42
C ALA A 31 -7.25 10.83 -2.59
N SER A 32 -6.07 11.01 -2.01
CA SER A 32 -4.96 10.05 -2.08
C SER A 32 -4.00 10.23 -0.91
N VAL A 33 -3.36 9.13 -0.52
CA VAL A 33 -2.39 9.05 0.57
C VAL A 33 -0.98 8.99 0.01
N LYS A 34 -0.04 9.74 0.61
CA LYS A 34 1.37 9.65 0.23
C LYS A 34 1.93 8.28 0.63
N ALA A 35 2.59 7.59 -0.31
CA ALA A 35 3.16 6.26 -0.08
C ALA A 35 4.15 6.24 1.11
N ALA A 36 4.91 7.32 1.32
CA ALA A 36 5.82 7.45 2.46
C ALA A 36 5.10 7.53 3.81
N VAL A 37 3.90 8.11 3.85
CA VAL A 37 3.07 8.16 5.07
C VAL A 37 2.53 6.77 5.37
N LEU A 38 1.94 6.12 4.36
CA LEU A 38 1.43 4.75 4.48
C LEU A 38 2.51 3.77 4.95
N LYS A 39 3.71 3.89 4.36
CA LYS A 39 4.89 3.12 4.75
C LYS A 39 5.28 3.31 6.21
N LYS A 40 5.33 4.57 6.68
CA LYS A 40 5.70 4.95 8.05
C LYS A 40 4.66 4.48 9.06
N ASP A 41 3.40 4.80 8.82
CA ASP A 41 2.33 4.65 9.80
C ASP A 41 1.92 3.17 9.98
N LEU A 42 1.99 2.39 8.90
CA LEU A 42 1.69 0.95 8.94
C LEU A 42 2.93 0.08 9.17
N GLY A 43 4.12 0.67 9.33
CA GLY A 43 5.35 -0.06 9.59
C GLY A 43 5.71 -1.08 8.49
N LEU A 44 5.47 -0.76 7.21
CA LEU A 44 5.64 -1.69 6.09
C LEU A 44 7.12 -1.93 5.68
N ASP A 45 8.07 -1.51 6.51
CA ASP A 45 9.49 -1.85 6.40
C ASP A 45 9.76 -3.11 7.23
N LEU A 46 9.52 -4.28 6.65
CA LEU A 46 9.60 -5.52 7.42
C LEU A 46 11.03 -5.94 7.80
N LEU A 47 12.06 -5.37 7.16
CA LEU A 47 13.47 -5.38 7.58
C LEU A 47 14.12 -4.15 6.93
N SER A 48 14.95 -3.43 7.66
CA SER A 48 15.81 -2.37 7.14
C SER A 48 16.88 -2.97 6.22
N TYR A 49 16.50 -3.37 5.01
CA TYR A 49 17.47 -3.64 3.95
C TYR A 49 18.19 -2.32 3.65
N SER A 50 19.53 -2.38 3.66
CA SER A 50 20.48 -1.27 3.68
C SER A 50 20.08 -0.04 2.84
N PRO A 51 20.31 1.20 3.33
CA PRO A 51 20.00 2.41 2.58
C PRO A 51 20.83 2.46 1.30
N THR A 52 20.19 2.38 0.15
CA THR A 52 20.76 2.87 -1.12
C THR A 52 20.11 4.21 -1.46
N GLU A 53 20.88 5.07 -2.14
CA GLU A 53 20.62 6.51 -2.34
C GLU A 53 19.29 6.84 -3.04
N ASP A 54 18.61 5.85 -3.62
CA ASP A 54 17.34 6.02 -4.37
C ASP A 54 16.06 5.82 -3.53
N GLY A 55 16.16 5.72 -2.20
CA GLY A 55 14.97 5.64 -1.34
C GLY A 55 14.15 4.37 -1.59
N GLN A 56 14.81 3.21 -1.55
CA GLN A 56 14.17 1.93 -1.84
C GLN A 56 12.91 1.73 -0.99
N LYS A 57 11.82 1.51 -1.73
CA LYS A 57 10.53 1.04 -1.24
C LYS A 57 10.79 -0.22 -0.40
N GLY A 58 10.33 -0.26 0.85
CA GLY A 58 10.44 -1.47 1.67
C GLY A 58 9.92 -2.69 0.89
N TRP A 59 10.56 -3.85 1.00
CA TRP A 59 10.19 -5.02 0.20
C TRP A 59 8.70 -5.35 0.34
N LEU A 60 8.19 -5.35 1.59
CA LEU A 60 6.77 -5.58 1.85
C LEU A 60 5.90 -4.50 1.20
N MET A 61 6.24 -3.21 1.36
CA MET A 61 5.52 -2.13 0.69
C MET A 61 5.45 -2.35 -0.83
N SER A 62 6.57 -2.70 -1.46
CA SER A 62 6.62 -2.92 -2.92
C SER A 62 5.72 -4.07 -3.35
N VAL A 63 5.84 -5.22 -2.68
CA VAL A 63 5.03 -6.42 -2.96
C VAL A 63 3.55 -6.13 -2.76
N MET A 64 3.19 -5.43 -1.69
CA MET A 64 1.80 -5.11 -1.40
C MET A 64 1.23 -4.11 -2.41
N MET A 65 1.96 -3.07 -2.80
CA MET A 65 1.49 -2.13 -3.81
C MET A 65 1.28 -2.82 -5.16
N GLU A 66 2.23 -3.65 -5.60
CA GLU A 66 2.11 -4.40 -6.85
C GLU A 66 0.92 -5.36 -6.82
N LYS A 67 0.78 -6.16 -5.76
CA LYS A 67 -0.33 -7.09 -5.58
C LYS A 67 -1.68 -6.36 -5.63
N LEU A 68 -1.85 -5.30 -4.85
CA LEU A 68 -3.13 -4.59 -4.75
C LEU A 68 -3.48 -3.84 -6.04
N VAL A 69 -2.49 -3.31 -6.76
CA VAL A 69 -2.69 -2.71 -8.09
C VAL A 69 -3.12 -3.78 -9.09
N ASN A 70 -2.46 -4.94 -9.12
CA ASN A 70 -2.80 -6.04 -10.02
C ASN A 70 -4.19 -6.62 -9.73
N GLU A 71 -4.65 -6.55 -8.47
CA GLU A 71 -6.01 -6.92 -8.07
C GLU A 71 -7.05 -5.81 -8.33
N GLY A 72 -6.63 -4.63 -8.79
CA GLY A 72 -7.51 -3.48 -9.01
C GLY A 72 -8.11 -2.91 -7.72
N ARG A 73 -7.46 -3.16 -6.57
CA ARG A 73 -7.96 -2.72 -5.25
C ARG A 73 -7.47 -1.32 -4.87
N ILE A 74 -6.41 -0.84 -5.49
CA ILE A 74 -5.84 0.51 -5.33
C ILE A 74 -5.33 1.05 -6.66
N GLU A 75 -5.14 2.36 -6.73
CA GLU A 75 -4.37 3.04 -7.76
C GLU A 75 -3.05 3.55 -7.16
N TYR A 76 -1.93 3.37 -7.88
CA TYR A 76 -0.60 3.79 -7.43
C TYR A 76 0.07 4.65 -8.51
N PHE A 77 0.30 5.93 -8.21
CA PHE A 77 0.75 6.91 -9.20
C PHE A 77 1.72 7.94 -8.60
N LYS A 78 2.37 8.71 -9.48
CA LYS A 78 3.36 9.72 -9.10
C LYS A 78 2.79 11.12 -9.28
N VAL A 79 2.96 11.98 -8.28
CA VAL A 79 2.60 13.40 -8.29
C VAL A 79 3.84 14.22 -7.95
N GLY A 80 4.38 14.93 -8.94
CA GLY A 80 5.68 15.59 -8.82
C GLY A 80 6.79 14.58 -8.53
N SER A 81 7.52 14.77 -7.43
CA SER A 81 8.59 13.84 -6.99
C SER A 81 8.11 12.72 -6.08
N ARG A 82 6.81 12.67 -5.71
CA ARG A 82 6.29 11.76 -4.67
C ARG A 82 5.28 10.76 -5.22
N TYR A 83 5.29 9.55 -4.67
CA TYR A 83 4.26 8.54 -4.96
C TYR A 83 3.05 8.69 -4.04
N GLN A 84 1.87 8.45 -4.60
CA GLN A 84 0.60 8.46 -3.91
C GLN A 84 -0.20 7.19 -4.23
N VAL A 85 -1.07 6.83 -3.29
CA VAL A 85 -1.95 5.66 -3.34
C VAL A 85 -3.38 6.15 -3.11
N SER A 86 -4.35 5.68 -3.89
CA SER A 86 -5.76 5.94 -3.68
C SER A 86 -6.59 4.67 -3.87
N LEU A 87 -7.85 4.72 -3.44
CA LEU A 87 -8.83 3.73 -3.87
C LEU A 87 -9.18 3.96 -5.35
N PRO A 88 -9.62 2.92 -6.07
CA PRO A 88 -10.03 3.05 -7.46
C PRO A 88 -11.18 4.05 -7.60
N SER A 89 -11.11 4.86 -8.66
CA SER A 89 -12.08 5.91 -8.97
C SER A 89 -13.54 5.42 -9.04
N SER A 90 -13.75 4.12 -9.26
CA SER A 90 -15.06 3.45 -9.27
C SER A 90 -15.74 3.31 -7.90
N HIS A 91 -15.06 3.63 -6.80
CA HIS A 91 -15.60 3.55 -5.43
C HIS A 91 -16.15 4.89 -4.90
N ASN A 92 -16.10 5.97 -5.68
CA ASN A 92 -16.64 7.29 -5.33
C ASN A 92 -18.11 7.50 -5.76
N ILE A 93 -18.92 6.44 -5.80
CA ILE A 93 -20.36 6.53 -6.04
C ILE A 93 -21.09 6.10 -4.76
N THR A 94 -21.21 7.01 -3.79
CA THR A 94 -22.42 7.24 -2.98
C THR A 94 -22.25 8.50 -2.15
#